data_AF-A0AAW1TDG7-F1
#
_entry.id   AF-A0AAW1TDG7-F1
#
_cell.length_a   1.000
_cell.length_b   1.000
_cell.length_c   1.000
_cell.angle_alpha   90.00
_cell.angle_beta   90.00
_cell.angle_gamma   90.00
#
_symmetry.space_group_name_H-M   'P 1'
#
loop_
_entity.id
_entity.type
_entity.pdbx_description
1 polymer ?
#
loop_
_entity_poly.entity_id
_entity_poly.type
_entity_poly.pdbx_seq_one_letter_code
_entity_poly.pdbx_strand_id
1 'polypeptide(L)'
;MVESTRVGWSLRLLWWMSSMLQVRMMLVSSIRCSRSRSSTCFHKRTSWAQQLVWLEVAFYALWLFGFQAFVLLFQGSTRGIGTVVAEVAALLGMAPFIWTKACTLREYGLLGWASIWNVMDIVMYINQITIAIMHLARFDMGSDLLSCLMAFQVLLLWVNKVQYFFRVLQPAKNPFIDTLTVVINDFKWFLFLLGLTLWDFACAFYILFCHDQQHEEFRTIGAAVLTTISMLLGGVDFKLIHQSHNPDVAPILLLAYVFAMCIVLLNCLIAIMIESATKVADHQEERFWHGRAVVIDELETTMPAWIRKRFILYPSYVHILKVSDRSKLAGSASTVQSGSAGLEARMAALEGQMAEMIRLQKRQPVPS
;
A
#
# COMPACT_ATOMS: atom_id res chain seq x y z
N MET A 1 43.76 13.20 37.00
CA MET A 1 42.39 13.34 36.44
C MET A 1 42.31 13.11 34.91
N VAL A 2 43.20 12.30 34.30
CA VAL A 2 43.19 12.08 32.82
C VAL A 2 43.06 10.60 32.43
N GLU A 3 43.10 9.67 33.39
CA GLU A 3 43.11 8.22 33.10
C GLU A 3 41.72 7.56 33.11
N SER A 4 40.74 8.15 33.81
CA SER A 4 39.40 7.57 33.95
C SER A 4 38.50 7.76 32.72
N THR A 5 38.86 8.62 31.78
CA THR A 5 38.04 8.87 30.58
C THR A 5 38.37 7.93 29.43
N ARG A 6 39.62 7.45 29.26
CA ARG A 6 39.99 6.59 28.12
C ARG A 6 39.34 5.20 28.15
N VAL A 7 39.09 4.63 29.34
CA VAL A 7 38.48 3.29 29.47
C VAL A 7 36.98 3.30 29.13
N GLY A 8 36.30 4.44 29.33
CA GLY A 8 34.89 4.59 28.96
C GLY A 8 34.64 4.62 27.44
N TRP A 9 35.61 5.12 26.65
CA TRP A 9 35.48 5.17 25.20
C TRP A 9 35.76 3.81 24.54
N SER A 10 36.69 3.00 25.06
CA SER A 10 36.96 1.67 24.50
C SER A 10 35.81 0.68 24.73
N LEU A 11 35.16 0.72 25.90
CA LEU A 11 33.99 -0.12 26.19
C LEU A 11 32.75 0.30 25.38
N ARG A 12 32.54 1.60 25.13
CA ARG A 12 31.44 2.07 24.26
C ARG A 12 31.67 1.72 22.79
N LEU A 13 32.91 1.80 22.29
CA LEU A 13 33.24 1.36 20.92
C LEU A 13 33.12 -0.16 20.75
N LEU A 14 33.52 -0.95 21.75
CA LEU A 14 33.32 -2.41 21.73
C LEU A 14 31.83 -2.79 21.78
N TRP A 15 31.02 -2.06 22.55
CA TRP A 15 29.57 -2.27 22.57
C TRP A 15 28.93 -1.88 21.23
N TRP A 16 29.33 -0.75 20.64
CA TRP A 16 28.84 -0.29 19.34
C TRP A 16 29.25 -1.21 18.18
N MET A 17 30.48 -1.73 18.20
CA MET A 17 30.96 -2.71 17.21
C MET A 17 30.29 -4.08 17.37
N SER A 18 29.98 -4.50 18.60
CA SER A 18 29.21 -5.73 18.86
C SER A 18 27.75 -5.60 18.41
N SER A 19 27.11 -4.44 18.63
CA SER A 19 25.78 -4.17 18.11
C SER A 19 25.74 -4.07 16.59
N MET A 20 26.76 -3.46 15.95
CA MET A 20 26.87 -3.44 14.49
C MET A 20 27.16 -4.82 13.88
N LEU A 21 27.94 -5.68 14.54
CA LEU A 21 28.13 -7.06 14.10
C LEU A 21 26.87 -7.92 14.26
N GLN A 22 26.09 -7.72 15.33
CA GLN A 22 24.79 -8.39 15.50
C GLN A 22 23.77 -7.92 14.45
N VAL A 23 23.72 -6.63 14.13
CA VAL A 23 22.84 -6.09 13.07
C VAL A 23 23.28 -6.56 11.68
N ARG A 24 24.59 -6.62 11.39
CA ARG A 24 25.10 -7.17 10.12
C ARG A 24 24.90 -8.69 10.01
N MET A 25 25.03 -9.46 11.08
CA MET A 25 24.70 -10.90 11.06
C MET A 25 23.18 -11.13 10.93
N MET A 26 22.33 -10.30 11.56
CA MET A 26 20.88 -10.34 11.35
C MET A 26 20.51 -9.97 9.91
N LEU A 27 21.13 -8.95 9.31
CA LEU A 27 20.91 -8.58 7.91
C LEU A 27 21.42 -9.64 6.93
N VAL A 28 22.60 -10.22 7.14
CA VAL A 28 23.14 -11.28 6.26
C VAL A 28 22.35 -12.59 6.42
N SER A 29 21.86 -12.89 7.62
CA SER A 29 20.95 -14.03 7.84
C SER A 29 19.55 -13.78 7.27
N SER A 30 19.04 -12.54 7.33
CA SER A 30 17.78 -12.13 6.70
C SER A 30 17.87 -12.16 5.18
N ILE A 31 18.99 -11.74 4.57
CA ILE A 31 19.21 -11.76 3.12
C ILE A 31 19.39 -13.20 2.59
N ARG A 32 20.10 -14.07 3.34
CA ARG A 32 20.29 -15.47 2.94
C ARG A 32 19.05 -16.34 3.22
N CYS A 33 18.26 -16.00 4.24
CA CYS A 33 16.97 -16.64 4.55
C CYS A 33 15.82 -16.12 3.65
N SER A 34 15.88 -14.86 3.19
CA SER A 34 14.97 -14.27 2.20
C SER A 34 14.96 -15.05 0.89
N ARG A 35 16.13 -15.52 0.43
CA ARG A 35 16.26 -16.28 -0.83
C ARG A 35 15.71 -17.71 -0.77
N SER A 36 15.62 -18.31 0.42
CA SER A 36 14.98 -19.62 0.64
C SER A 36 13.49 -19.49 0.99
N ARG A 37 13.07 -18.41 1.65
CA ARG A 37 11.64 -18.11 1.88
C ARG A 37 10.94 -17.64 0.61
N SER A 38 11.67 -17.02 -0.32
CA SER A 38 11.11 -16.55 -1.60
C SER A 38 10.58 -17.69 -2.46
N SER A 39 11.21 -18.88 -2.46
CA SER A 39 10.75 -20.03 -3.26
C SER A 39 9.47 -20.65 -2.71
N THR A 40 9.33 -20.80 -1.39
CA THR A 40 8.10 -21.28 -0.75
C THR A 40 6.96 -20.28 -0.90
N CYS A 41 7.24 -18.98 -0.67
CA CYS A 41 6.28 -17.89 -0.87
C CYS A 41 5.83 -17.79 -2.34
N PHE A 42 6.77 -17.96 -3.27
CA PHE A 42 6.46 -18.00 -4.70
C PHE A 42 5.57 -19.20 -5.07
N HIS A 43 5.87 -20.40 -4.55
CA HIS A 43 5.09 -21.61 -4.79
C HIS A 43 3.66 -21.50 -4.25
N LYS A 44 3.51 -21.06 -2.99
CA LYS A 44 2.19 -20.82 -2.36
C LYS A 44 1.36 -19.83 -3.18
N ARG A 45 2.00 -18.76 -3.66
CA ARG A 45 1.35 -17.74 -4.49
C ARG A 45 0.78 -18.31 -5.79
N THR A 46 1.60 -19.03 -6.55
CA THR A 46 1.22 -19.56 -7.87
C THR A 46 0.23 -20.71 -7.78
N SER A 47 0.22 -21.44 -6.66
CA SER A 47 -0.65 -22.60 -6.50
C SER A 47 -2.09 -22.21 -6.16
N TRP A 48 -2.29 -21.35 -5.15
CA TRP A 48 -3.63 -21.11 -4.61
C TRP A 48 -3.92 -19.65 -4.23
N ALA A 49 -2.92 -18.90 -3.74
CA ALA A 49 -3.19 -17.56 -3.23
C ALA A 49 -3.72 -16.60 -4.30
N GLN A 50 -3.22 -16.68 -5.53
CA GLN A 50 -3.73 -15.86 -6.63
C GLN A 50 -5.21 -16.14 -6.96
N GLN A 51 -5.65 -17.40 -6.89
CA GLN A 51 -7.03 -17.77 -7.19
C GLN A 51 -7.99 -17.23 -6.12
N LEU A 52 -7.60 -17.30 -4.84
CA LEU A 52 -8.39 -16.74 -3.75
C LEU A 52 -8.48 -15.22 -3.81
N VAL A 53 -7.38 -14.53 -4.12
CA VAL A 53 -7.39 -13.08 -4.30
C VAL A 53 -8.34 -12.65 -5.42
N TRP A 54 -8.34 -13.35 -6.57
CA TRP A 54 -9.28 -13.04 -7.65
C TRP A 54 -10.74 -13.28 -7.26
N LEU A 55 -11.00 -14.31 -6.45
CA LEU A 55 -12.33 -14.57 -5.90
C LEU A 55 -12.77 -13.43 -4.96
N GLU A 56 -11.89 -12.96 -4.08
CA GLU A 56 -12.15 -11.80 -3.22
C GLU A 56 -12.43 -10.54 -4.04
N VAL A 57 -11.63 -10.27 -5.08
CA VAL A 57 -11.85 -9.15 -6.01
C VAL A 57 -13.24 -9.25 -6.67
N ALA A 58 -13.67 -10.45 -7.06
CA ALA A 58 -14.98 -10.65 -7.68
C ALA A 58 -16.13 -10.33 -6.70
N PHE A 59 -16.05 -10.81 -5.45
CA PHE A 59 -17.05 -10.46 -4.41
C PHE A 59 -17.05 -8.97 -4.08
N TYR A 60 -15.88 -8.34 -4.06
CA TYR A 60 -15.78 -6.90 -3.87
C TYR A 60 -16.37 -6.12 -5.05
N ALA A 61 -16.10 -6.53 -6.29
CA ALA A 61 -16.70 -5.91 -7.47
C ALA A 61 -18.24 -6.04 -7.43
N LEU A 62 -18.77 -7.21 -7.03
CA LEU A 62 -20.20 -7.40 -6.82
C LEU A 62 -20.75 -6.42 -5.77
N TRP A 63 -20.04 -6.23 -4.66
CA TRP A 63 -20.44 -5.27 -3.63
C TRP A 63 -20.42 -3.82 -4.15
N LEU A 64 -19.33 -3.40 -4.79
CA LEU A 64 -19.14 -2.04 -5.29
C LEU A 64 -20.17 -1.68 -6.37
N PHE A 65 -20.30 -2.52 -7.40
CA PHE A 65 -21.25 -2.28 -8.49
C PHE A 65 -22.69 -2.46 -8.05
N GLY A 66 -22.98 -3.41 -7.16
CA GLY A 66 -24.29 -3.56 -6.54
C GLY A 66 -24.71 -2.31 -5.78
N PHE A 67 -23.80 -1.75 -4.98
CA PHE A 67 -24.06 -0.51 -4.24
C PHE A 67 -24.19 0.71 -5.15
N GLN A 68 -23.34 0.84 -6.18
CA GLN A 68 -23.46 1.92 -7.15
C GLN A 68 -24.79 1.86 -7.93
N ALA A 69 -25.22 0.65 -8.32
CA ALA A 69 -26.52 0.45 -8.95
C ALA A 69 -27.66 0.82 -8.00
N PHE A 70 -27.56 0.48 -6.71
CA PHE A 70 -28.52 0.89 -5.69
C PHE A 70 -28.62 2.42 -5.56
N VAL A 71 -27.48 3.13 -5.46
CA VAL A 71 -27.46 4.61 -5.38
C VAL A 71 -28.13 5.24 -6.60
N LEU A 72 -27.79 4.77 -7.81
CA LEU A 72 -28.33 5.32 -9.06
C LEU A 72 -29.83 5.05 -9.21
N LEU A 73 -30.29 3.84 -8.87
CA LEU A 73 -31.71 3.49 -8.92
C LEU A 73 -32.52 4.19 -7.84
N PHE A 74 -31.93 4.45 -6.67
CA PHE A 74 -32.57 5.17 -5.57
C PHE A 74 -32.79 6.65 -5.88
N GLN A 75 -31.86 7.29 -6.59
CA GLN A 75 -32.02 8.67 -7.08
C GLN A 75 -32.97 8.76 -8.28
N GLY A 76 -33.13 7.67 -9.03
CA GLY A 76 -34.09 7.56 -10.13
C GLY A 76 -35.55 7.48 -9.68
N SER A 77 -36.47 7.79 -10.59
CA SER A 77 -37.92 7.73 -10.34
C SER A 77 -38.45 6.30 -10.08
N THR A 78 -37.70 5.27 -10.47
CA THR A 78 -38.08 3.85 -10.32
C THR A 78 -37.70 3.27 -8.96
N ARG A 79 -38.41 3.70 -7.91
CA ARG A 79 -38.40 3.04 -6.59
C ARG A 79 -39.16 1.70 -6.69
N GLY A 80 -38.46 0.63 -7.05
CA GLY A 80 -39.08 -0.68 -7.29
C GLY A 80 -38.18 -1.86 -6.93
N ILE A 81 -38.52 -3.05 -7.44
CA ILE A 81 -37.81 -4.32 -7.19
C ILE A 81 -36.30 -4.21 -7.49
N GLY A 82 -35.92 -3.39 -8.46
CA GLY A 82 -34.52 -3.17 -8.84
C GLY A 82 -33.64 -2.63 -7.71
N THR A 83 -34.15 -1.72 -6.86
CA THR A 83 -33.35 -1.19 -5.74
C THR A 83 -33.09 -2.27 -4.70
N VAL A 84 -34.11 -3.07 -4.38
CA VAL A 84 -34.01 -4.19 -3.44
C VAL A 84 -33.06 -5.26 -3.96
N VAL A 85 -33.14 -5.60 -5.25
CA VAL A 85 -32.22 -6.59 -5.86
C VAL A 85 -30.77 -6.10 -5.84
N ALA A 86 -30.52 -4.83 -6.17
CA ALA A 86 -29.18 -4.25 -6.15
C ALA A 86 -28.60 -4.19 -4.73
N GLU A 87 -29.42 -3.85 -3.75
CA GLU A 87 -29.05 -3.83 -2.34
C GLU A 87 -28.76 -5.23 -1.79
N VAL A 88 -29.61 -6.21 -2.11
CA VAL A 88 -29.37 -7.62 -1.73
C VAL A 88 -28.06 -8.12 -2.37
N ALA A 89 -27.80 -7.78 -3.64
CA ALA A 89 -26.53 -8.10 -4.29
C ALA A 89 -25.34 -7.45 -3.57
N ALA A 90 -25.46 -6.21 -3.12
CA ALA A 90 -24.43 -5.51 -2.34
C ALA A 90 -24.18 -6.21 -0.98
N LEU A 91 -25.23 -6.60 -0.25
CA LEU A 91 -25.11 -7.32 1.02
C LEU A 91 -24.50 -8.71 0.84
N LEU A 92 -24.87 -9.43 -0.23
CA LEU A 92 -24.27 -10.72 -0.57
C LEU A 92 -22.78 -10.60 -0.91
N GLY A 93 -22.38 -9.54 -1.63
CA GLY A 93 -20.97 -9.24 -1.90
C GLY A 93 -20.18 -8.91 -0.63
N MET A 94 -20.82 -8.27 0.36
CA MET A 94 -20.21 -7.93 1.65
C MET A 94 -20.04 -9.13 2.59
N ALA A 95 -20.94 -10.13 2.55
CA ALA A 95 -21.00 -11.20 3.53
C ALA A 95 -19.69 -12.00 3.73
N PRO A 96 -18.93 -12.40 2.68
CA PRO A 96 -17.66 -13.08 2.85
C PRO A 96 -16.62 -12.24 3.61
N PHE A 97 -16.62 -10.92 3.43
CA PHE A 97 -15.65 -10.03 4.10
C PHE A 97 -15.93 -9.87 5.58
N ILE A 98 -17.21 -9.79 5.97
CA ILE A 98 -17.60 -9.78 7.39
C ILE A 98 -17.18 -11.09 8.05
N TRP A 99 -17.42 -12.22 7.38
CA TRP A 99 -17.00 -13.53 7.87
C TRP A 99 -15.49 -13.58 8.09
N THR A 100 -14.72 -13.16 7.09
CA THR A 100 -13.25 -13.10 7.15
C THR A 100 -12.78 -12.26 8.34
N LYS A 101 -13.33 -11.05 8.52
CA LYS A 101 -12.94 -10.17 9.64
C LYS A 101 -13.36 -10.71 11.01
N ALA A 102 -14.51 -11.39 11.09
CA ALA A 102 -14.95 -12.04 12.33
C ALA A 102 -14.00 -13.18 12.74
N CYS A 103 -13.52 -13.97 11.78
CA CYS A 103 -12.49 -14.99 12.02
C CYS A 103 -11.18 -14.36 12.50
N THR A 104 -10.70 -13.31 11.83
CA THR A 104 -9.48 -12.59 12.23
C THR A 104 -9.61 -12.02 13.65
N LEU A 105 -10.75 -11.42 13.99
CA LEU A 105 -10.97 -10.85 15.33
C LEU A 105 -10.89 -11.92 16.44
N ARG A 106 -11.38 -13.14 16.15
CA ARG A 106 -11.33 -14.27 17.08
C ARG A 106 -9.91 -14.75 17.34
N GLU A 107 -9.04 -14.68 16.34
CA GLU A 107 -7.66 -15.17 16.43
C GLU A 107 -6.70 -14.14 17.03
N TYR A 108 -6.79 -12.87 16.62
CA TYR A 108 -5.87 -11.81 17.07
C TYR A 108 -6.32 -11.10 18.35
N GLY A 109 -7.57 -11.29 18.78
CA GLY A 109 -8.15 -10.65 19.97
C GLY A 109 -8.44 -9.15 19.78
N LEU A 110 -9.18 -8.55 20.72
CA LEU A 110 -9.69 -7.18 20.60
C LEU A 110 -8.59 -6.10 20.61
N LEU A 111 -7.56 -6.25 21.47
CA LEU A 111 -6.50 -5.24 21.61
C LEU A 111 -5.46 -5.29 20.48
N GLY A 112 -5.14 -6.47 19.95
CA GLY A 112 -4.17 -6.63 18.86
C GLY A 112 -4.71 -6.19 17.50
N TRP A 113 -6.03 -6.14 17.36
CA TRP A 113 -6.72 -5.94 16.08
C TRP A 113 -7.14 -4.49 15.80
N ALA A 114 -7.07 -3.58 16.79
CA ALA A 114 -7.53 -2.19 16.69
C ALA A 114 -6.58 -1.27 15.87
N SER A 115 -6.32 -1.62 14.62
CA SER A 115 -5.63 -0.74 13.67
C SER A 115 -6.60 0.26 13.04
N ILE A 116 -6.09 1.44 12.65
CA ILE A 116 -6.88 2.49 11.97
C ILE A 116 -7.63 1.94 10.75
N TRP A 117 -6.99 1.04 10.00
CA TRP A 117 -7.55 0.41 8.81
C TRP A 117 -8.70 -0.53 9.14
N ASN A 118 -8.59 -1.29 10.23
CA ASN A 118 -9.68 -2.17 10.68
C ASN A 118 -10.87 -1.37 11.22
N VAL A 119 -10.62 -0.26 11.92
CA VAL A 119 -11.69 0.64 12.36
C VAL A 119 -12.44 1.22 11.16
N MET A 120 -11.71 1.64 10.12
CA MET A 120 -12.31 2.18 8.89
C MET A 120 -13.15 1.11 8.15
N ASP A 121 -12.67 -0.13 8.10
CA ASP A 121 -13.44 -1.27 7.57
C ASP A 121 -14.74 -1.51 8.36
N ILE A 122 -14.70 -1.47 9.69
CA ILE A 122 -15.89 -1.63 10.54
C ILE A 122 -16.89 -0.52 10.27
N VAL A 123 -16.43 0.74 10.23
CA VAL A 123 -17.29 1.90 9.96
C VAL A 123 -18.01 1.72 8.63
N MET A 124 -17.32 1.22 7.61
CA MET A 124 -17.92 0.93 6.30
C MET A 124 -18.97 -0.18 6.35
N TYR A 125 -18.76 -1.25 7.11
CA TYR A 125 -19.76 -2.32 7.27
C TYR A 125 -20.98 -1.86 8.08
N ILE A 126 -20.76 -1.12 9.17
CA ILE A 126 -21.84 -0.56 9.98
C ILE A 126 -22.67 0.39 9.12
N ASN A 127 -22.02 1.30 8.38
CA ASN A 127 -22.70 2.24 7.50
C ASN A 127 -23.53 1.51 6.42
N GLN A 128 -22.97 0.46 5.80
CA GLN A 128 -23.71 -0.37 4.83
C GLN A 128 -24.96 -1.02 5.44
N ILE A 129 -24.86 -1.57 6.65
CA ILE A 129 -25.98 -2.21 7.34
C ILE A 129 -27.01 -1.16 7.77
N THR A 130 -26.59 0.00 8.25
CA THR A 130 -27.49 1.11 8.59
C THR A 130 -28.28 1.58 7.38
N ILE A 131 -27.61 1.77 6.23
CA ILE A 131 -28.28 2.11 4.96
C ILE A 131 -29.32 1.04 4.62
N ALA A 132 -28.96 -0.24 4.75
CA ALA A 132 -29.87 -1.32 4.41
C ALA A 132 -31.10 -1.39 5.32
N ILE A 133 -30.90 -1.23 6.63
CA ILE A 133 -32.01 -1.18 7.60
C ILE A 133 -32.90 0.02 7.31
N MET A 134 -32.33 1.20 7.04
CA MET A 134 -33.10 2.41 6.76
C MET A 134 -33.95 2.27 5.48
N HIS A 135 -33.40 1.66 4.43
CA HIS A 135 -34.13 1.41 3.19
C HIS A 135 -35.23 0.34 3.36
N LEU A 136 -34.94 -0.80 4.00
CA LEU A 136 -35.92 -1.89 4.19
C LEU A 136 -37.04 -1.52 5.16
N ALA A 137 -36.71 -0.83 6.25
CA ALA A 137 -37.69 -0.44 7.26
C ALA A 137 -38.51 0.80 6.84
N ARG A 138 -38.21 1.40 5.66
CA ARG A 138 -38.86 2.61 5.14
C ARG A 138 -38.99 3.69 6.22
N PHE A 139 -37.92 3.88 6.99
CA PHE A 139 -37.90 4.97 7.97
C PHE A 139 -37.81 6.29 7.21
N ASP A 140 -38.88 7.08 7.27
CA ASP A 140 -39.01 8.42 6.67
C ASP A 140 -38.17 9.49 7.43
N MET A 141 -37.08 9.07 8.08
CA MET A 141 -36.18 9.97 8.79
C MET A 141 -35.32 10.71 7.77
N GLY A 142 -35.63 11.99 7.56
CA GLY A 142 -34.83 13.00 6.87
C GLY A 142 -34.08 12.53 5.63
N SER A 143 -34.62 12.81 4.44
CA SER A 143 -33.99 12.56 3.12
C SER A 143 -32.51 12.92 3.03
N ASP A 144 -32.08 13.88 3.85
CA ASP A 144 -30.76 14.47 3.83
C ASP A 144 -29.72 13.57 4.52
N LEU A 145 -30.08 12.92 5.64
CA LEU A 145 -29.14 12.06 6.38
C LEU A 145 -28.82 10.79 5.59
N LEU A 146 -29.85 10.18 4.97
CA LEU A 146 -29.63 9.02 4.10
C LEU A 146 -28.75 9.40 2.89
N SER A 147 -28.97 10.57 2.29
CA SER A 147 -28.14 11.05 1.18
C SER A 147 -26.68 11.27 1.59
N CYS A 148 -26.44 11.82 2.78
CA CYS A 148 -25.09 11.97 3.35
C CYS A 148 -24.41 10.62 3.61
N LEU A 149 -25.11 9.67 4.25
CA LEU A 149 -24.57 8.33 4.53
C LEU A 149 -24.21 7.58 3.25
N MET A 150 -25.05 7.71 2.22
CA MET A 150 -24.83 7.12 0.89
C MET A 150 -23.60 7.71 0.22
N ALA A 151 -23.47 9.05 0.20
CA ALA A 151 -22.30 9.72 -0.35
C ALA A 151 -21.00 9.31 0.36
N PHE A 152 -21.05 9.25 1.70
CA PHE A 152 -19.91 8.79 2.50
C PHE A 152 -19.54 7.33 2.20
N GLN A 153 -20.54 6.46 2.03
CA GLN A 153 -20.33 5.05 1.72
C GLN A 153 -19.67 4.85 0.35
N VAL A 154 -20.09 5.59 -0.68
CA VAL A 154 -19.47 5.51 -2.02
C VAL A 154 -17.98 5.87 -1.94
N LEU A 155 -17.66 6.96 -1.24
CA LEU A 155 -16.26 7.40 -1.06
C LEU A 155 -15.44 6.37 -0.28
N LEU A 156 -15.96 5.85 0.84
CA LEU A 156 -15.26 4.84 1.64
C LEU A 156 -15.03 3.54 0.88
N LEU A 157 -16.02 3.06 0.12
CA LEU A 157 -15.91 1.84 -0.67
C LEU A 157 -14.82 1.96 -1.73
N TRP A 158 -14.80 3.08 -2.45
CA TRP A 158 -13.80 3.32 -3.49
C TRP A 158 -12.41 3.51 -2.89
N VAL A 159 -12.27 4.35 -1.87
CA VAL A 159 -10.95 4.65 -1.30
C VAL A 159 -10.37 3.42 -0.60
N ASN A 160 -11.08 2.77 0.32
CA ASN A 160 -10.44 1.73 1.15
C ASN A 160 -10.18 0.41 0.43
N LYS A 161 -11.17 -0.12 -0.26
CA LYS A 161 -11.11 -1.49 -0.76
C LYS A 161 -10.44 -1.60 -2.12
N VAL A 162 -10.66 -0.64 -3.03
CA VAL A 162 -9.92 -0.60 -4.30
C VAL A 162 -8.42 -0.52 -4.01
N GLN A 163 -8.02 0.32 -3.06
CA GLN A 163 -6.65 0.47 -2.60
C GLN A 163 -6.07 -0.83 -2.02
N TYR A 164 -6.83 -1.53 -1.16
CA TYR A 164 -6.42 -2.83 -0.64
C TYR A 164 -6.15 -3.84 -1.76
N PHE A 165 -7.04 -3.96 -2.74
CA PHE A 165 -6.86 -4.92 -3.84
C PHE A 165 -5.71 -4.54 -4.78
N PHE A 166 -5.47 -3.25 -5.02
CA PHE A 166 -4.29 -2.82 -5.77
C PHE A 166 -2.99 -3.21 -5.06
N ARG A 167 -2.94 -3.15 -3.72
CA ARG A 167 -1.80 -3.62 -2.92
C ARG A 167 -1.55 -5.12 -3.09
N VAL A 168 -2.62 -5.92 -3.10
CA VAL A 168 -2.55 -7.39 -3.17
C VAL A 168 -2.20 -7.90 -4.58
N LEU A 169 -2.76 -7.29 -5.63
CA LEU A 169 -2.58 -7.73 -7.02
C LEU A 169 -1.24 -7.29 -7.63
N GLN A 170 -0.76 -6.08 -7.29
CA GLN A 170 0.49 -5.53 -7.83
C GLN A 170 1.40 -4.96 -6.74
N PRO A 171 1.93 -5.79 -5.83
CA PRO A 171 2.80 -5.31 -4.75
C PRO A 171 4.05 -4.59 -5.28
N ALA A 172 4.50 -4.89 -6.51
CA ALA A 172 5.71 -4.33 -7.12
C ALA A 172 5.50 -2.92 -7.68
N LYS A 173 4.25 -2.53 -7.97
CA LYS A 173 3.95 -1.26 -8.64
C LYS A 173 3.26 -0.25 -7.73
N ASN A 174 2.76 -0.65 -6.56
CA ASN A 174 1.97 0.27 -5.75
C ASN A 174 1.98 0.03 -4.22
N PRO A 175 3.11 0.25 -3.52
CA PRO A 175 3.11 0.50 -2.08
C PRO A 175 2.69 1.94 -1.74
N PHE A 176 1.92 2.62 -2.60
CA PHE A 176 1.69 4.07 -2.51
C PHE A 176 1.10 4.50 -1.18
N ILE A 177 0.18 3.75 -0.58
CA ILE A 177 -0.46 4.16 0.69
C ILE A 177 0.43 3.91 1.90
N ASP A 178 1.12 2.77 1.93
CA ASP A 178 2.11 2.48 2.98
C ASP A 178 3.25 3.50 2.92
N THR A 179 3.64 3.87 1.69
CA THR A 179 4.64 4.92 1.43
C THR A 179 4.10 6.27 1.85
N LEU A 180 2.90 6.65 1.42
CA LEU A 180 2.24 7.91 1.75
C LEU A 180 2.02 8.05 3.26
N THR A 181 1.67 6.98 3.97
CA THR A 181 1.52 7.01 5.43
C THR A 181 2.85 7.28 6.13
N VAL A 182 3.93 6.64 5.65
CA VAL A 182 5.29 6.90 6.16
C VAL A 182 5.72 8.33 5.84
N VAL A 183 5.50 8.79 4.61
CA VAL A 183 5.86 10.13 4.16
C VAL A 183 5.05 11.17 4.95
N ILE A 184 3.73 11.03 5.09
CA ILE A 184 2.88 11.90 5.93
C ILE A 184 3.37 11.92 7.37
N ASN A 185 3.75 10.78 7.94
CA ASN A 185 4.27 10.74 9.30
C ASN A 185 5.60 11.51 9.45
N ASP A 186 6.42 11.56 8.39
CA ASP A 186 7.68 12.31 8.39
C ASP A 186 7.45 13.83 8.33
N PHE A 187 6.39 14.33 7.66
CA PHE A 187 6.06 15.76 7.57
C PHE A 187 4.82 16.21 8.38
N LYS A 188 4.27 15.37 9.27
CA LYS A 188 3.04 15.70 10.03
C LYS A 188 3.16 16.97 10.88
N TRP A 189 4.34 17.23 11.45
CA TRP A 189 4.59 18.44 12.23
C TRP A 189 4.62 19.68 11.34
N PHE A 190 5.10 19.53 10.12
CA PHE A 190 5.07 20.59 9.11
C PHE A 190 3.63 20.86 8.64
N LEU A 191 2.83 19.81 8.40
CA LEU A 191 1.39 19.93 8.13
C LEU A 191 0.64 20.65 9.25
N PHE A 192 0.97 20.33 10.51
CA PHE A 192 0.40 21.00 11.67
C PHE A 192 0.77 22.50 11.69
N LEU A 193 2.03 22.84 11.41
CA LEU A 193 2.46 24.23 11.27
C LEU A 193 1.70 24.95 10.15
N LEU A 194 1.55 24.32 8.97
CA LEU A 194 0.79 24.85 7.84
C LEU A 194 -0.69 25.10 8.23
N GLY A 195 -1.30 24.18 8.98
CA GLY A 195 -2.67 24.33 9.46
C GLY A 195 -2.82 25.48 10.46
N LEU A 196 -1.85 25.65 11.37
CA LEU A 196 -1.84 26.77 12.32
C LEU A 196 -1.68 28.11 11.62
N THR A 197 -0.78 28.21 10.64
CA THR A 197 -0.62 29.45 9.88
C THR A 197 -1.87 29.75 9.04
N LEU A 198 -2.51 28.74 8.46
CA LEU A 198 -3.78 28.92 7.73
C LEU A 198 -4.88 29.45 8.65
N TRP A 199 -4.98 28.91 9.86
CA TRP A 199 -5.93 29.37 10.87
C TRP A 199 -5.66 30.82 11.28
N ASP A 200 -4.39 31.18 11.53
CA ASP A 200 -4.00 32.53 11.93
C ASP A 200 -4.35 33.58 10.85
N PHE A 201 -4.01 33.31 9.59
CA PHE A 201 -4.38 34.19 8.47
C PHE A 201 -5.89 34.24 8.26
N ALA A 202 -6.62 33.13 8.43
CA ALA A 202 -8.08 33.13 8.35
C ALA A 202 -8.71 34.01 9.44
N CYS A 203 -8.17 33.98 10.67
CA CYS A 203 -8.58 34.90 11.74
C CYS A 203 -8.24 36.36 11.42
N ALA A 204 -7.05 36.63 10.86
CA ALA A 204 -6.65 37.98 10.45
C ALA A 204 -7.57 38.55 9.36
N PHE A 205 -7.90 37.76 8.33
CA PHE A 205 -8.86 38.15 7.29
C PHE A 205 -10.27 38.32 7.87
N TYR A 206 -10.71 37.43 8.75
CA TYR A 206 -12.01 37.56 9.41
C TYR A 206 -12.15 38.89 10.17
N ILE A 207 -11.11 39.29 10.92
CA ILE A 207 -11.10 40.57 11.65
C ILE A 207 -11.10 41.75 10.66
N LEU A 208 -10.29 41.67 9.61
CA LEU A 208 -10.14 42.75 8.63
C LEU A 208 -11.44 43.01 7.84
N PHE A 209 -12.18 41.96 7.49
CA PHE A 209 -13.43 42.04 6.74
C PHE A 209 -14.69 42.05 7.62
N CYS A 210 -14.56 42.10 8.95
CA CYS A 210 -15.68 42.03 9.89
C CYS A 210 -16.71 43.17 9.70
N HIS A 211 -16.25 44.36 9.29
CA HIS A 211 -17.12 45.51 9.02
C HIS A 211 -17.72 45.52 7.60
N ASP A 212 -17.21 44.68 6.71
CA ASP A 212 -17.62 44.63 5.31
C ASP A 212 -18.75 43.60 5.12
N GLN A 213 -19.93 43.94 5.62
CA GLN A 213 -21.10 43.05 5.65
C GLN A 213 -21.65 42.68 4.26
N GLN A 214 -21.11 43.24 3.16
CA GLN A 214 -21.59 42.97 1.80
C GLN A 214 -21.02 41.68 1.19
N HIS A 215 -19.98 41.08 1.78
CA HIS A 215 -19.33 39.90 1.24
C HIS A 215 -19.55 38.66 2.12
N GLU A 216 -20.31 37.68 1.61
CA GLU A 216 -20.65 36.44 2.35
C GLU A 216 -19.42 35.56 2.66
N GLU A 217 -18.33 35.72 1.90
CA GLU A 217 -17.12 34.88 1.95
C GLU A 217 -16.32 35.00 3.25
N PHE A 218 -16.51 36.09 4.02
CA PHE A 218 -15.84 36.32 5.31
C PHE A 218 -16.81 36.52 6.48
N ARG A 219 -18.11 36.30 6.27
CA ARG A 219 -19.13 36.57 7.30
C ARG A 219 -19.02 35.68 8.54
N THR A 220 -18.55 34.45 8.34
CA THR A 220 -18.37 33.48 9.43
C THR A 220 -16.93 32.98 9.44
N ILE A 221 -16.43 32.59 10.61
CA ILE A 221 -15.07 32.07 10.75
C ILE A 221 -14.86 30.81 9.89
N GLY A 222 -15.89 29.98 9.73
CA GLY A 222 -15.85 28.80 8.87
C GLY A 222 -15.75 29.14 7.38
N ALA A 223 -16.51 30.14 6.92
CA ALA A 223 -16.40 30.64 5.56
C ALA A 223 -15.01 31.26 5.32
N ALA A 224 -14.49 32.06 6.27
CA ALA A 224 -13.17 32.66 6.18
C ALA A 224 -12.04 31.62 6.05
N VAL A 225 -12.10 30.51 6.81
CA VAL A 225 -11.15 29.39 6.68
C VAL A 225 -11.25 28.74 5.30
N LEU A 226 -12.47 28.47 4.82
CA LEU A 226 -12.67 27.86 3.50
C LEU A 226 -12.14 28.76 2.38
N THR A 227 -12.44 30.05 2.44
CA THR A 227 -11.95 31.06 1.49
C THR A 227 -10.43 31.15 1.53
N THR A 228 -9.81 31.15 2.71
CA THR A 228 -8.34 31.16 2.87
C THR A 228 -7.70 29.90 2.26
N ILE A 229 -8.30 28.72 2.45
CA ILE A 229 -7.84 27.48 1.80
C ILE A 229 -7.99 27.56 0.27
N SER A 230 -9.08 28.14 -0.23
CA SER A 230 -9.27 28.37 -1.67
C SER A 230 -8.19 29.31 -2.24
N MET A 231 -7.84 30.36 -1.49
CA MET A 231 -6.72 31.25 -1.82
C MET A 231 -5.36 30.53 -1.85
N LEU A 232 -5.13 29.54 -0.97
CA LEU A 232 -3.91 28.70 -1.01
C LEU A 232 -3.80 27.91 -2.32
N LEU A 233 -4.93 27.45 -2.87
CA LEU A 233 -5.02 26.68 -4.12
C LEU A 233 -4.98 27.55 -5.38
N GLY A 234 -4.87 28.88 -5.23
CA GLY A 234 -4.80 29.85 -6.33
C GLY A 234 -6.13 30.54 -6.66
N GLY A 235 -7.18 30.32 -5.87
CA GLY A 235 -8.47 31.01 -6.00
C GLY A 235 -8.47 32.40 -5.35
N VAL A 236 -7.57 33.30 -5.75
CA VAL A 236 -7.50 34.65 -5.19
C VAL A 236 -8.41 35.60 -5.97
N ASP A 237 -9.46 36.12 -5.32
CA ASP A 237 -10.28 37.19 -5.89
C ASP A 237 -9.74 38.58 -5.47
N PHE A 238 -9.01 39.22 -6.39
CA PHE A 238 -8.46 40.56 -6.18
C PHE A 238 -9.53 41.66 -6.10
N LYS A 239 -10.73 41.42 -6.63
CA LYS A 239 -11.83 42.39 -6.62
C LYS A 239 -12.36 42.59 -5.21
N LEU A 240 -12.45 41.51 -4.44
CA LEU A 240 -12.88 41.49 -3.05
C LEU A 240 -11.94 42.31 -2.15
N ILE A 241 -10.64 42.29 -2.45
CA ILE A 241 -9.61 42.95 -1.65
C ILE A 241 -9.57 44.45 -1.95
N HIS A 242 -9.79 44.83 -3.21
CA HIS A 242 -9.80 46.24 -3.62
C HIS A 242 -11.07 46.99 -3.17
N GLN A 243 -12.18 46.28 -2.99
CA GLN A 243 -13.44 46.84 -2.50
C GLN A 243 -13.52 46.96 -0.98
N SER A 244 -12.48 46.52 -0.27
CA SER A 244 -12.46 46.47 1.18
C SER A 244 -12.45 47.85 1.84
N HIS A 245 -13.03 47.94 3.04
CA HIS A 245 -13.04 49.15 3.86
C HIS A 245 -11.64 49.75 4.13
N ASN A 246 -10.59 48.90 4.16
CA ASN A 246 -9.20 49.30 4.40
C ASN A 246 -8.32 48.94 3.18
N PRO A 247 -8.34 49.77 2.12
CA PRO A 247 -7.69 49.45 0.84
C PRO A 247 -6.17 49.37 0.90
N ASP A 248 -5.52 49.91 1.95
CA ASP A 248 -4.06 49.87 2.10
C ASP A 248 -3.57 48.62 2.86
N VAL A 249 -4.31 48.19 3.88
CA VAL A 249 -3.89 47.08 4.77
C VAL A 249 -4.20 45.71 4.15
N ALA A 250 -5.33 45.59 3.46
CA ALA A 250 -5.78 44.35 2.82
C ALA A 250 -4.79 43.78 1.77
N PRO A 251 -4.26 44.58 0.81
CA PRO A 251 -3.29 44.06 -0.15
C PRO A 251 -1.94 43.72 0.50
N ILE A 252 -1.52 44.44 1.55
CA ILE A 252 -0.28 44.14 2.28
C ILE A 252 -0.41 42.79 3.00
N LEU A 253 -1.54 42.55 3.68
CA LEU A 253 -1.81 41.30 4.35
C LEU A 253 -1.90 40.13 3.35
N LEU A 254 -2.54 40.34 2.20
CA LEU A 254 -2.58 39.35 1.11
C LEU A 254 -1.17 39.04 0.59
N LEU A 255 -0.34 40.07 0.36
CA LEU A 255 1.02 39.87 -0.12
C LEU A 255 1.84 39.05 0.88
N ALA A 256 1.72 39.36 2.17
CA ALA A 256 2.36 38.59 3.24
C ALA A 256 1.86 37.13 3.28
N TYR A 257 0.56 36.92 3.10
CA TYR A 257 -0.06 35.59 3.01
C TYR A 257 0.50 34.78 1.83
N VAL A 258 0.47 35.33 0.61
CA VAL A 258 0.96 34.65 -0.60
C VAL A 258 2.46 34.34 -0.47
N PHE A 259 3.25 35.27 0.07
CA PHE A 259 4.67 35.04 0.30
C PHE A 259 4.90 33.90 1.32
N ALA A 260 4.27 33.97 2.49
CA ALA A 260 4.45 32.96 3.54
C ALA A 260 3.94 31.58 3.10
N MET A 261 2.75 31.51 2.50
CA MET A 261 2.10 30.23 2.16
C MET A 261 2.63 29.62 0.87
N CYS A 262 2.61 30.36 -0.23
CA CYS A 262 2.92 29.80 -1.54
C CYS A 262 4.43 29.75 -1.79
N ILE A 263 5.17 30.78 -1.37
CA ILE A 263 6.61 30.86 -1.65
C ILE A 263 7.43 30.12 -0.58
N VAL A 264 7.09 30.27 0.70
CA VAL A 264 7.86 29.62 1.77
C VAL A 264 7.31 28.24 2.09
N LEU A 265 6.10 28.16 2.65
CA LEU A 265 5.59 26.92 3.23
C LEU A 265 5.32 25.82 2.18
N LEU A 266 4.71 26.14 1.03
CA LEU A 266 4.43 25.14 0.00
C LEU A 266 5.71 24.59 -0.64
N ASN A 267 6.70 25.45 -0.89
CA ASN A 267 7.99 25.01 -1.43
C ASN A 267 8.78 24.18 -0.43
N CYS A 268 8.74 24.52 0.87
CA CYS A 268 9.30 23.69 1.93
C CYS A 268 8.58 22.34 2.04
N LEU A 269 7.24 22.31 1.91
CA LEU A 269 6.46 21.06 1.92
C LEU A 269 6.90 20.12 0.80
N ILE A 270 7.03 20.65 -0.42
CA ILE A 270 7.44 19.88 -1.59
C ILE A 270 8.86 19.35 -1.40
N ALA A 271 9.78 20.16 -0.88
CA ALA A 271 11.16 19.74 -0.62
C ALA A 271 11.23 18.56 0.37
N ILE A 272 10.52 18.65 1.51
CA ILE A 272 10.46 17.59 2.52
C ILE A 272 9.77 16.33 1.95
N MET A 273 8.73 16.51 1.14
CA MET A 273 8.03 15.40 0.49
C MET A 273 8.95 14.65 -0.48
N ILE A 274 9.77 15.36 -1.27
CA ILE A 274 10.73 14.74 -2.20
C ILE A 274 11.78 13.93 -1.43
N GLU A 275 12.36 14.49 -0.36
CA GLU A 275 13.35 13.79 0.48
C GLU A 275 12.75 12.53 1.14
N SER A 276 11.51 12.63 1.62
CA SER A 276 10.81 11.48 2.21
C SER A 276 10.48 10.41 1.15
N ALA A 277 10.08 10.84 -0.05
CA ALA A 277 9.76 9.93 -1.15
C ALA A 277 10.99 9.16 -1.65
N THR A 278 12.16 9.82 -1.76
CA THR A 278 13.42 9.15 -2.14
C THR A 278 13.87 8.15 -1.09
N LYS A 279 13.79 8.50 0.21
CA LYS A 279 14.10 7.58 1.31
C LYS A 279 13.23 6.32 1.31
N VAL A 280 11.95 6.44 0.97
CA VAL A 280 11.07 5.27 0.83
C VAL A 280 11.39 4.48 -0.45
N ALA A 281 11.79 5.16 -1.53
CA ALA A 281 12.20 4.51 -2.77
C ALA A 281 13.40 3.57 -2.55
N ASP A 282 14.38 3.96 -1.74
CA ASP A 282 15.57 3.16 -1.45
C ASP A 282 15.26 1.80 -0.78
N HIS A 283 14.15 1.69 -0.04
CA HIS A 283 13.77 0.48 0.70
C HIS A 283 12.60 -0.28 0.04
N GLN A 284 12.33 -0.04 -1.25
CA GLN A 284 11.18 -0.63 -1.94
C GLN A 284 11.23 -2.15 -2.03
N GLU A 285 12.40 -2.74 -2.29
CA GLU A 285 12.51 -4.19 -2.47
C GLU A 285 12.19 -4.96 -1.18
N GLU A 286 12.71 -4.52 -0.04
CA GLU A 286 12.45 -5.15 1.25
C GLU A 286 10.99 -5.04 1.65
N ARG A 287 10.40 -3.85 1.46
CA ARG A 287 8.97 -3.60 1.70
C ARG A 287 8.07 -4.43 0.79
N PHE A 288 8.49 -4.63 -0.46
CA PHE A 288 7.80 -5.50 -1.41
C PHE A 288 7.74 -6.95 -0.91
N TRP A 289 8.87 -7.52 -0.49
CA TRP A 289 8.89 -8.89 0.03
C TRP A 289 8.13 -9.01 1.34
N HIS A 290 8.22 -8.01 2.22
CA HIS A 290 7.48 -7.95 3.46
C HIS A 290 5.97 -7.89 3.23
N GLY A 291 5.48 -6.97 2.39
CA GLY A 291 4.06 -6.85 2.07
C GLY A 291 3.49 -8.13 1.48
N ARG A 292 4.26 -8.83 0.64
CA ARG A 292 3.87 -10.14 0.10
C ARG A 292 3.76 -11.22 1.17
N ALA A 293 4.69 -11.26 2.12
CA ALA A 293 4.63 -12.22 3.22
C ALA A 293 3.42 -11.97 4.11
N VAL A 294 3.13 -10.71 4.45
CA VAL A 294 1.96 -10.32 5.26
C VAL A 294 0.66 -10.73 4.58
N VAL A 295 0.49 -10.44 3.29
CA VAL A 295 -0.73 -10.81 2.55
C VAL A 295 -0.95 -12.33 2.53
N ILE A 296 0.11 -13.12 2.34
CA ILE A 296 0.00 -14.58 2.34
C ILE A 296 -0.34 -15.11 3.74
N ASP A 297 0.25 -14.52 4.77
CA ASP A 297 -0.03 -14.85 6.17
C ASP A 297 -1.49 -14.52 6.55
N GLU A 298 -1.99 -13.35 6.14
CA GLU A 298 -3.40 -12.95 6.28
C GLU A 298 -4.33 -13.92 5.52
N LEU A 299 -3.99 -14.33 4.30
CA LEU A 299 -4.77 -15.32 3.54
C LEU A 299 -4.76 -16.70 4.20
N GLU A 300 -3.65 -17.13 4.81
CA GLU A 300 -3.55 -18.43 5.49
C GLU A 300 -4.36 -18.47 6.79
N THR A 301 -4.37 -17.37 7.54
CA THR A 301 -5.14 -17.24 8.79
C THR A 301 -6.63 -17.11 8.54
N THR A 302 -7.02 -16.39 7.48
CA THR A 302 -8.44 -16.18 7.14
C THR A 302 -9.08 -17.36 6.39
N MET A 303 -8.27 -18.30 5.90
CA MET A 303 -8.75 -19.42 5.11
C MET A 303 -9.66 -20.36 5.93
N PRO A 304 -10.90 -20.62 5.47
CA PRO A 304 -11.76 -21.61 6.10
C PRO A 304 -11.14 -23.01 6.09
N ALA A 305 -11.38 -23.78 7.15
CA ALA A 305 -10.80 -25.12 7.33
C ALA A 305 -11.09 -26.10 6.17
N TRP A 306 -12.19 -25.91 5.44
CA TRP A 306 -12.55 -26.72 4.27
C TRP A 306 -11.70 -26.37 3.03
N ILE A 307 -11.41 -25.08 2.80
CA ILE A 307 -10.49 -24.63 1.75
C ILE A 307 -9.06 -25.09 2.08
N ARG A 308 -8.66 -24.96 3.35
CA ARG A 308 -7.33 -25.37 3.83
C ARG A 308 -7.03 -26.86 3.60
N LYS A 309 -8.04 -27.72 3.67
CA LYS A 309 -7.91 -29.16 3.39
C LYS A 309 -7.80 -29.48 1.89
N ARG A 310 -8.28 -28.58 1.03
CA ARG A 310 -8.28 -28.78 -0.43
C ARG A 310 -6.95 -28.40 -1.07
N PHE A 311 -6.23 -27.45 -0.49
CA PHE A 311 -4.92 -27.01 -0.98
C PHE A 311 -3.78 -27.67 -0.19
N ILE A 312 -2.74 -28.08 -0.91
CA ILE A 312 -1.49 -28.58 -0.30
C ILE A 312 -0.71 -27.33 0.17
N LEU A 313 -0.88 -26.95 1.45
CA LEU A 313 -0.28 -25.73 2.01
C LEU A 313 1.26 -25.79 2.06
N TYR A 314 1.83 -26.98 2.15
CA TYR A 314 3.27 -27.19 2.31
C TYR A 314 3.78 -28.23 1.31
N PRO A 315 4.93 -28.02 0.67
CA PRO A 315 5.51 -29.02 -0.21
C PRO A 315 5.77 -30.32 0.58
N SER A 316 5.29 -31.46 0.06
CA SER A 316 5.36 -32.77 0.74
C SER A 316 6.78 -33.31 0.97
N TYR A 317 7.82 -32.64 0.44
CA TYR A 317 9.18 -33.17 0.46
C TYR A 317 10.17 -32.13 0.99
N VAL A 318 10.79 -32.45 2.12
CA VAL A 318 11.96 -31.73 2.65
C VAL A 318 13.20 -32.50 2.21
N HIS A 319 13.96 -31.97 1.25
CA HIS A 319 15.27 -32.50 0.91
C HIS A 319 16.27 -32.14 2.01
N ILE A 320 16.52 -33.08 2.92
CA ILE A 320 17.62 -32.97 3.88
C ILE A 320 18.88 -33.48 3.18
N LEU A 321 19.73 -32.57 2.73
CA LEU A 321 21.06 -32.91 2.25
C LEU A 321 21.90 -33.32 3.45
N LYS A 322 22.02 -34.62 3.69
CA LYS A 322 22.98 -35.16 4.66
C LYS A 322 24.36 -35.05 4.04
N VAL A 323 25.27 -34.34 4.70
CA VAL A 323 26.69 -34.35 4.32
C VAL A 323 27.18 -35.79 4.47
N SER A 324 27.47 -36.44 3.34
CA SER A 324 28.13 -37.74 3.31
C SER A 324 29.54 -37.58 3.85
N ASP A 325 29.99 -38.51 4.70
CA ASP A 325 31.36 -38.55 5.18
C ASP A 325 32.35 -38.40 4.00
N ARG A 326 33.31 -37.50 4.19
CA ARG A 326 34.33 -37.11 3.18
C ARG A 326 35.11 -38.32 2.64
N SER A 327 35.16 -39.42 3.39
CA SER A 327 35.80 -40.68 3.00
C SER A 327 35.10 -41.40 1.84
N LYS A 328 33.77 -41.26 1.68
CA LYS A 328 33.03 -41.86 0.56
C LYS A 328 33.13 -41.03 -0.73
N LEU A 329 33.40 -39.73 -0.64
CA LEU A 329 33.59 -38.86 -1.81
C LEU A 329 34.91 -39.15 -2.55
N ALA A 330 35.96 -39.55 -1.83
CA ALA A 330 37.25 -39.89 -2.45
C ALA A 330 37.16 -41.11 -3.38
N GLY A 331 36.31 -42.10 -3.05
CA GLY A 331 36.11 -43.30 -3.87
C GLY A 331 35.25 -43.07 -5.13
N SER A 332 34.31 -42.12 -5.10
CA SER A 332 33.49 -41.79 -6.27
C SER A 332 34.11 -40.72 -7.18
N ALA A 333 35.00 -39.87 -6.67
CA ALA A 333 35.71 -38.88 -7.49
C ALA A 333 36.58 -39.56 -8.57
N SER A 334 37.22 -40.69 -8.25
CA SER A 334 37.99 -41.48 -9.22
C SER A 334 37.13 -42.10 -10.33
N THR A 335 35.86 -42.40 -10.06
CA THR A 335 34.93 -42.97 -11.04
C THR A 335 34.27 -41.91 -11.93
N VAL A 336 34.07 -40.69 -11.41
CA VAL A 336 33.55 -39.57 -12.22
C VAL A 336 34.64 -39.01 -13.14
N GLN A 337 35.90 -39.00 -12.68
CA GLN A 337 37.03 -38.49 -13.47
C GLN A 337 37.40 -39.42 -14.65
N SER A 338 37.16 -40.74 -14.55
CA SER A 338 37.30 -41.66 -15.68
C SER A 338 36.14 -41.50 -16.69
N GLY A 339 34.94 -41.16 -16.22
CA GLY A 339 33.78 -40.87 -17.08
C GLY A 339 33.92 -39.56 -17.87
N SER A 340 34.49 -38.50 -17.29
CA SER A 340 34.70 -37.23 -17.99
C SER A 340 35.78 -37.33 -19.07
N ALA A 341 36.87 -38.07 -18.81
CA ALA A 341 37.91 -38.32 -19.81
C ALA A 341 37.39 -39.11 -21.02
N GLY A 342 36.49 -40.08 -20.80
CA GLY A 342 35.82 -40.80 -21.88
C GLY A 342 34.84 -39.95 -22.69
N LEU A 343 34.21 -38.96 -22.06
CA LEU A 343 33.30 -38.02 -22.73
C LEU A 343 34.07 -37.00 -23.59
N GLU A 344 35.20 -36.48 -23.09
CA GLU A 344 36.07 -35.57 -23.83
C GLU A 344 36.69 -36.25 -25.07
N ALA A 345 37.13 -37.51 -24.95
CA ALA A 345 37.65 -38.28 -26.09
C ALA A 345 36.59 -38.52 -27.18
N ARG A 346 35.33 -38.74 -26.78
CA ARG A 346 34.22 -38.90 -27.74
C ARG A 346 33.84 -37.59 -28.42
N MET A 347 33.91 -36.46 -27.72
CA MET A 347 33.68 -35.14 -28.33
C MET A 347 34.78 -34.79 -29.33
N ALA A 348 36.05 -35.06 -29.02
CA ALA A 348 37.15 -34.86 -29.96
C ALA A 348 37.04 -35.72 -31.23
N ALA A 349 36.57 -36.97 -31.10
CA ALA A 349 36.35 -37.84 -32.25
C ALA A 349 35.18 -37.35 -33.14
N LEU A 350 34.13 -36.79 -32.54
CA LEU A 350 32.99 -36.20 -33.24
C LEU A 350 33.38 -34.92 -33.99
N GLU A 351 34.22 -34.07 -33.39
CA GLU A 351 34.76 -32.88 -34.06
C GLU A 351 35.63 -33.26 -35.27
N GLY A 352 36.44 -34.33 -35.15
CA GLY A 352 37.23 -34.85 -36.27
C GLY A 352 36.36 -35.33 -37.44
N GLN A 353 35.30 -36.09 -37.15
CA GLN A 353 34.34 -36.55 -38.17
C GLN A 353 33.58 -35.40 -38.83
N MET A 354 33.22 -34.36 -38.05
CA MET A 354 32.54 -33.19 -38.59
C MET A 354 33.45 -32.35 -39.49
N ALA A 355 34.73 -32.21 -39.14
CA ALA A 355 35.72 -31.55 -39.99
C ALA A 355 35.98 -32.31 -41.30
N GLU A 356 35.91 -33.64 -41.26
CA GLU A 356 36.06 -34.49 -42.46
C GLU A 356 34.83 -34.39 -43.38
N MET A 357 33.61 -34.35 -42.84
CA MET A 357 32.40 -34.06 -43.63
C MET A 357 32.45 -32.68 -44.30
N ILE A 358 32.91 -31.66 -43.59
CA ILE A 358 33.06 -30.30 -44.15
C ILE A 358 34.09 -30.27 -45.30
N ARG A 359 35.17 -31.06 -45.20
CA ARG A 359 36.15 -31.21 -46.29
C ARG A 359 35.58 -31.94 -47.51
N LEU A 360 34.75 -32.96 -47.29
CA LEU A 360 34.08 -33.69 -48.38
C LEU A 360 33.02 -32.82 -49.07
N GLN A 361 32.31 -31.99 -48.32
CA GLN A 361 31.31 -31.05 -48.87
C GLN A 361 31.97 -29.93 -49.71
N LYS A 362 33.18 -29.49 -49.34
CA LYS A 362 33.98 -28.55 -50.16
C LYS A 362 34.59 -29.17 -51.43
N ARG A 363 34.63 -30.51 -51.55
CA ARG A 363 35.16 -31.21 -52.73
C ARG A 363 34.10 -31.55 -53.78
N GLN A 364 32.81 -31.31 -53.52
CA GLN A 364 31.79 -31.49 -54.55
C GLN A 364 31.83 -30.32 -55.55
N PRO A 365 32.08 -30.57 -56.85
CA PRO A 365 31.98 -29.53 -57.86
C PRO A 365 30.51 -29.14 -58.06
N VAL A 366 30.27 -27.84 -58.15
CA VAL A 366 28.95 -27.27 -58.46
C VAL A 366 28.53 -27.80 -59.84
N PRO A 367 27.38 -28.48 -59.97
CA PRO A 367 26.89 -28.90 -61.28
C PRO A 367 26.54 -27.65 -62.10
N SER A 368 27.15 -27.56 -63.29
CA SER A 368 26.95 -26.53 -64.31
C SER A 368 25.54 -26.53 -64.88
#